data_AF-G7DS17-F1
#
_entry.id   AF-G7DS17-F1
#
_cell.length_a   1.000
_cell.length_b   1.000
_cell.length_c   1.000
_cell.angle_alpha   90.00
_cell.angle_beta   90.00
_cell.angle_gamma   90.00
#
_symmetry.space_group_name_H-M   'P 1'
#
loop_
_entity.id
_entity.type
_entity.pdbx_description
1 polymer ?
#
loop_
_entity_poly.entity_id
_entity_poly.type
_entity_poly.pdbx_seq_one_letter_code
_entity_poly.pdbx_strand_id
1 'polypeptide(L)'
;RQAMSEDVLLFVGQPSALAELVLAPPHAGPHWLQRRLLILLIGCAGLLWLSSSIARDEPATRSLTDAALDYAPGPLSQTAVQEANEKQLVERITRTHSAYEPADFVEETDDESLKVDVEDVFDSVYRTRPIGVTAIILAWKRRRGLQLVVQHLSRYPFIREIIVWNNNALVHLSRDNFNLLPPYNETVLLHPKLRIVNSPSNLHDFAKHLACSLASYETCYFNDDDWLNPYLDALYTKYIDQGGEGARRIVGNTLPWIAWEHRRWRFENPEIDMTAGFIWLGTGSLAPRQLSQRFVDQMGTRPIQMDRDSVLLADMYFGLWTNTYPEQMSNPLEPIDVEGGEVGWSRGSEVDQWTVVYANILDALRKLYTVLRKQGPLTIPYPFALTNRMPEHDARSPCKSDRCLFITSFSPFPSPNLIRYPVKAQAEPAGEWTDRFRKRVADSASSIPSSAFFDPHQISHIHEHEERFSTLHATNDSANPLWPTVDYWISQGSWHLAVDGDPSTCWTSSRPPIEGDYIGLLLVKPTNISAIKLIASDNLAQVTARAGSAWRLQTQSDLGLAYDERELLDVSTAPLADSEGRSNLTLTLAASHDAETDIARKIRLVARTSFDKPITVCSMDINGTQE
;
A
#
# COMPACT_ATOMS: atom_id res chain seq x y z
N ARG A 1 -31.38 53.24 23.09
CA ARG A 1 -31.76 54.61 22.73
C ARG A 1 -31.34 54.81 21.27
N GLN A 2 -32.07 54.20 20.34
CA GLN A 2 -33.15 54.81 19.53
C GLN A 2 -32.60 55.79 18.49
N ALA A 3 -32.88 55.45 17.22
CA ALA A 3 -32.70 56.18 15.96
C ALA A 3 -31.27 56.24 15.34
N MET A 4 -30.92 55.24 14.53
CA MET A 4 -30.24 55.45 13.26
C MET A 4 -30.85 54.54 12.17
N SER A 5 -31.04 55.15 11.00
CA SER A 5 -31.79 54.75 9.80
C SER A 5 -31.29 53.46 9.12
N GLU A 6 -32.17 52.81 8.35
CA GLU A 6 -31.95 51.62 7.50
C GLU A 6 -30.93 51.82 6.34
N ASP A 7 -30.35 53.02 6.17
CA ASP A 7 -29.47 53.33 5.04
C ASP A 7 -28.02 52.79 5.15
N VAL A 8 -27.64 52.16 6.28
CA VAL A 8 -26.25 51.72 6.52
C VAL A 8 -25.99 50.27 6.09
N LEU A 9 -27.03 49.47 5.83
CA LEU A 9 -26.90 48.03 5.53
C LEU A 9 -26.64 47.69 4.05
N LEU A 10 -26.51 48.69 3.17
CA LEU A 10 -26.32 48.50 1.73
C LEU A 10 -24.85 48.45 1.25
N PHE A 11 -23.85 48.60 2.13
CA PHE A 11 -22.46 48.83 1.69
C PHE A 11 -21.46 47.69 1.86
N VAL A 12 -21.87 46.51 2.36
CA VAL A 12 -20.92 45.42 2.66
C VAL A 12 -20.62 44.51 1.44
N GLY A 13 -21.23 44.76 0.28
CA GLY A 13 -21.15 43.84 -0.88
C GLY A 13 -20.35 44.29 -2.11
N GLN A 14 -19.89 45.54 -2.23
CA GLN A 14 -19.26 46.03 -3.48
C GLN A 14 -18.05 46.96 -3.22
N PRO A 15 -16.80 46.50 -3.45
CA PRO A 15 -15.59 47.32 -3.25
C PRO A 15 -15.51 48.56 -4.16
N SER A 16 -16.21 48.54 -5.30
CA SER A 16 -16.20 49.63 -6.29
C SER A 16 -16.94 50.89 -5.83
N ALA A 17 -18.00 50.76 -5.02
CA ALA A 17 -18.78 51.91 -4.54
C ALA A 17 -18.04 52.76 -3.49
N LEU A 18 -17.15 52.14 -2.72
CA LEU A 18 -16.31 52.82 -1.72
C LEU A 18 -15.20 53.67 -2.39
N ALA A 19 -14.68 53.22 -3.54
CA ALA A 19 -13.68 53.96 -4.30
C ALA A 19 -14.26 55.25 -4.92
N GLU A 20 -15.50 55.22 -5.43
CA GLU A 20 -16.16 56.41 -5.99
C GLU A 20 -16.46 57.46 -4.91
N LEU A 21 -16.82 57.05 -3.69
CA LEU A 21 -17.11 57.97 -2.58
C LEU A 21 -15.85 58.72 -2.08
N VAL A 22 -14.68 58.07 -2.18
CA VAL A 22 -13.38 58.65 -1.79
C VAL A 22 -12.81 59.55 -2.89
N LEU A 23 -13.18 59.32 -4.16
CA LEU A 23 -12.66 60.07 -5.31
C LEU A 23 -13.56 61.22 -5.78
N ALA A 24 -14.78 61.35 -5.26
CA ALA A 24 -15.68 62.47 -5.62
C ALA A 24 -15.09 63.85 -5.23
N PRO A 25 -15.23 64.89 -6.09
CA PRO A 25 -14.67 66.22 -5.85
C PRO A 25 -15.35 66.93 -4.67
N PRO A 26 -14.63 67.82 -3.96
CA PRO A 26 -15.13 68.45 -2.74
C PRO A 26 -16.22 69.48 -3.07
N HIS A 27 -17.49 69.16 -2.79
CA HIS A 27 -18.50 70.20 -2.64
C HIS A 27 -18.44 70.77 -1.22
N ALA A 28 -18.18 72.08 -1.16
CA ALA A 28 -17.82 72.84 0.02
C ALA A 28 -18.94 72.85 1.08
N GLY A 29 -18.74 72.07 2.13
CA GLY A 29 -19.44 72.21 3.40
C GLY A 29 -18.46 72.01 4.55
N PRO A 30 -18.58 72.75 5.67
CA PRO A 30 -17.60 72.76 6.77
C PRO A 30 -17.42 71.40 7.48
N HIS A 31 -18.23 70.40 7.15
CA HIS A 31 -18.19 69.06 7.75
C HIS A 31 -17.68 67.95 6.80
N TRP A 32 -17.24 68.29 5.58
CA TRP A 32 -16.85 67.28 4.57
C TRP A 32 -15.64 66.44 5.02
N LEU A 33 -14.65 67.08 5.66
CA LEU A 33 -13.45 66.43 6.15
C LEU A 33 -13.76 65.46 7.31
N GLN A 34 -14.66 65.87 8.21
CA GLN A 34 -15.10 65.03 9.35
C GLN A 34 -15.84 63.77 8.88
N ARG A 35 -16.66 63.88 7.83
CA ARG A 35 -17.37 62.72 7.26
C ARG A 35 -16.42 61.72 6.60
N ARG A 36 -15.39 62.19 5.87
CA ARG A 36 -14.37 61.29 5.28
C ARG A 36 -13.53 60.59 6.33
N LEU A 37 -13.12 61.31 7.38
CA LEU A 37 -12.40 60.72 8.51
C LEU A 37 -13.25 59.67 9.23
N LEU A 38 -14.55 59.93 9.42
CA LEU A 38 -15.45 58.97 10.05
C LEU A 38 -15.63 57.70 9.20
N ILE A 39 -15.79 57.82 7.88
CA ILE A 39 -15.92 56.67 6.97
C ILE A 39 -14.63 55.84 6.94
N LEU A 40 -13.46 56.50 6.92
CA LEU A 40 -12.17 55.82 7.01
C LEU A 40 -12.00 55.10 8.35
N LEU A 41 -12.40 55.73 9.47
CA LEU A 41 -12.32 55.10 10.80
C LEU A 41 -13.28 53.91 10.93
N ILE A 42 -14.48 53.99 10.36
CA ILE A 42 -15.44 52.87 10.33
C ILE A 42 -14.92 51.74 9.43
N GLY A 43 -14.32 52.06 8.28
CA GLY A 43 -13.69 51.08 7.39
C GLY A 43 -12.50 50.37 8.05
N CYS A 44 -11.62 51.11 8.73
CA CYS A 44 -10.52 50.54 9.49
C CYS A 44 -10.99 49.70 10.68
N ALA A 45 -12.02 50.14 11.40
CA ALA A 45 -12.62 49.36 12.49
C ALA A 45 -13.29 48.08 11.98
N GLY A 46 -13.95 48.12 10.82
CA GLY A 46 -14.54 46.95 10.17
C GLY A 46 -13.49 45.95 9.68
N LEU A 47 -12.38 46.42 9.10
CA LEU A 47 -11.24 45.59 8.71
C LEU A 47 -10.54 44.97 9.91
N LEU A 48 -10.35 45.73 11.00
CA LEU A 48 -9.82 45.22 12.26
C LEU A 48 -10.77 44.18 12.88
N TRP A 49 -12.08 44.42 12.83
CA TRP A 49 -13.08 43.46 13.32
C TRP A 49 -13.10 42.19 12.48
N LEU A 50 -13.11 42.26 11.14
CA LEU A 50 -13.01 41.08 10.27
C LEU A 50 -11.70 40.31 10.49
N SER A 51 -10.57 41.00 10.64
CA SER A 51 -9.29 40.36 10.95
C SER A 51 -9.32 39.66 12.32
N SER A 52 -10.07 40.19 13.28
CA SER A 52 -10.25 39.58 14.61
C SER A 52 -11.28 38.45 14.64
N SER A 53 -12.24 38.45 13.71
CA SER A 53 -13.29 37.43 13.58
C SER A 53 -12.86 36.24 12.74
N ILE A 54 -11.93 36.42 11.79
CA ILE A 54 -11.26 35.31 11.09
C ILE A 54 -10.22 34.63 12.00
N ALA A 55 -9.73 35.33 13.02
CA ALA A 55 -8.77 34.82 14.00
C ALA A 55 -9.39 34.04 15.18
N ARG A 56 -10.69 33.72 15.15
CA ARG A 56 -11.33 32.90 16.19
C ARG A 56 -11.94 31.64 15.57
N ASP A 57 -11.48 30.51 16.08
CA ASP A 57 -11.84 29.12 15.73
C ASP A 57 -11.18 28.51 14.48
N GLU A 58 -9.89 28.82 14.22
CA GLU A 58 -9.03 27.76 13.68
C GLU A 58 -8.54 26.90 14.85
N PRO A 59 -8.85 25.58 14.90
CA PRO A 59 -8.17 24.70 15.84
C PRO A 59 -6.67 24.85 15.58
N ALA A 60 -5.89 25.02 16.65
CA ALA A 60 -4.46 25.30 16.57
C ALA A 60 -3.72 24.22 15.76
N THR A 61 -3.66 24.38 14.43
CA THR A 61 -2.69 23.71 13.57
C THR A 61 -1.36 24.33 13.91
N ARG A 62 -0.70 23.84 14.95
CA ARG A 62 0.75 24.03 15.09
C ARG A 62 1.34 23.70 13.73
N SER A 63 1.94 24.69 13.08
CA SER A 63 2.65 24.48 11.82
C SER A 63 3.59 23.29 12.03
N LEU A 64 3.40 22.22 11.24
CA LEU A 64 4.19 20.99 11.34
C LEU A 64 5.70 21.27 11.26
N THR A 65 6.08 22.43 10.71
CA THR A 65 7.47 22.91 10.63
C THR A 65 8.10 23.25 11.97
N ASP A 66 7.34 23.75 12.94
CA ASP A 66 7.91 24.38 14.14
C ASP A 66 8.15 23.35 15.26
N ALA A 67 7.33 22.30 15.32
CA ALA A 67 7.53 21.19 16.26
C ALA A 67 8.78 20.33 15.94
N ALA A 68 9.31 20.44 14.72
CA ALA A 68 10.48 19.69 14.26
C ALA A 68 11.81 20.26 14.78
N LEU A 69 11.87 21.57 15.08
CA LEU A 69 13.08 22.25 15.55
C LEU A 69 13.35 22.08 17.05
N ASP A 70 12.30 21.90 17.85
CA ASP A 70 12.41 21.82 19.32
C ASP A 70 12.78 20.42 19.85
N TYR A 71 12.83 19.39 18.99
CA TYR A 71 13.18 18.04 19.41
C TYR A 71 14.69 17.79 19.33
N ALA A 72 15.38 18.05 20.43
CA ALA A 72 16.72 17.55 20.69
C ALA A 72 16.63 16.37 21.66
N PRO A 73 16.56 15.11 21.19
CA PRO A 73 16.74 14.00 22.12
C PRO A 73 18.21 14.05 22.55
N GLY A 74 18.45 14.44 23.79
CA GLY A 74 19.70 14.04 24.45
C GLY A 74 19.85 12.52 24.30
N PRO A 75 21.08 11.98 24.26
CA PRO A 75 21.29 10.54 24.12
C PRO A 75 20.66 9.83 25.32
N LEU A 76 19.43 9.35 25.15
CA LEU A 76 18.83 8.44 26.11
C LEU A 76 19.60 7.13 25.99
N SER A 77 20.17 6.69 27.10
CA SER A 77 20.75 5.34 27.19
C SER A 77 19.68 4.34 26.80
N GLN A 78 20.01 3.40 25.91
CA GLN A 78 19.11 2.30 25.57
C GLN A 78 18.68 1.56 26.84
N THR A 79 17.44 1.09 26.84
CA THR A 79 17.02 0.12 27.85
C THR A 79 17.63 -1.25 27.55
N ALA A 80 17.76 -2.12 28.55
CA ALA A 80 18.23 -3.49 28.34
C ALA A 80 17.37 -4.27 27.33
N VAL A 81 16.07 -3.95 27.23
CA VAL A 81 15.16 -4.53 26.23
C VAL A 81 15.54 -4.08 24.81
N GLN A 82 15.88 -2.81 24.63
CA GLN A 82 16.30 -2.26 23.33
C GLN A 82 17.66 -2.80 22.90
N GLU A 83 18.61 -2.94 23.83
CA GLU A 83 19.91 -3.58 23.54
C GLU A 83 19.73 -5.05 23.14
N ALA A 84 18.84 -5.79 23.81
CA ALA A 84 18.53 -7.16 23.47
C ALA A 84 17.85 -7.26 22.09
N ASN A 85 16.91 -6.35 21.79
CA ASN A 85 16.24 -6.28 20.49
C ASN A 85 17.24 -5.94 19.36
N GLU A 86 18.11 -4.96 19.56
CA GLU A 86 19.17 -4.61 18.60
C GLU A 86 20.07 -5.82 18.33
N LYS A 87 20.50 -6.54 19.37
CA LYS A 87 21.31 -7.75 19.22
C LYS A 87 20.58 -8.84 18.40
N GLN A 88 19.30 -9.06 18.66
CA GLN A 88 18.48 -10.02 17.91
C GLN A 88 18.37 -9.64 16.43
N LEU A 89 18.12 -8.35 16.14
CA LEU A 89 18.00 -7.84 14.77
C LEU A 89 19.34 -7.96 14.03
N VAL A 90 20.47 -7.59 14.66
CA VAL A 90 21.80 -7.73 14.06
C VAL A 90 22.12 -9.20 13.74
N GLU A 91 21.80 -10.12 14.66
CA GLU A 91 21.99 -11.55 14.44
C GLU A 91 21.15 -12.06 13.27
N ARG A 92 19.89 -11.63 13.19
CA ARG A 92 18.99 -11.98 12.07
C ARG A 92 19.50 -11.44 10.74
N ILE A 93 19.87 -10.17 10.67
CA ILE A 93 20.42 -9.52 9.47
C ILE A 93 21.68 -10.26 9.00
N THR A 94 22.56 -10.61 9.92
CA THR A 94 23.82 -11.30 9.61
C THR A 94 23.58 -12.70 9.04
N ARG A 95 22.58 -13.42 9.56
CA ARG A 95 22.16 -14.75 9.07
C ARG A 95 21.29 -14.69 7.81
N THR A 96 20.83 -13.51 7.41
CA THR A 96 19.97 -13.38 6.23
C THR A 96 20.81 -13.57 4.97
N HIS A 97 20.34 -14.46 4.10
CA HIS A 97 20.95 -14.76 2.81
C HIS A 97 19.87 -14.64 1.75
N SER A 98 20.10 -13.79 0.74
CA SER A 98 19.22 -13.73 -0.41
C SER A 98 19.20 -15.06 -1.15
N ALA A 99 18.06 -15.38 -1.76
CA ALA A 99 17.85 -16.49 -2.67
C ALA A 99 18.40 -16.25 -4.06
N TYR A 100 18.54 -14.97 -4.40
CA TYR A 100 19.17 -14.54 -5.62
C TYR A 100 20.68 -14.57 -5.45
N GLU A 101 21.38 -14.96 -6.50
CA GLU A 101 22.82 -15.01 -6.50
C GLU A 101 23.38 -13.68 -7.02
N PRO A 102 24.48 -13.21 -6.43
CA PRO A 102 25.28 -12.12 -6.98
C PRO A 102 25.47 -12.11 -8.51
N ALA A 103 25.76 -13.29 -9.07
CA ALA A 103 26.02 -13.51 -10.48
C ALA A 103 24.82 -13.15 -11.37
N ASP A 104 23.60 -13.19 -10.83
CA ASP A 104 22.37 -12.85 -11.54
C ASP A 104 22.29 -11.35 -11.91
N PHE A 105 23.12 -10.49 -11.28
CA PHE A 105 23.10 -9.02 -11.42
C PHE A 105 24.41 -8.43 -11.92
N VAL A 106 25.29 -9.24 -12.50
CA VAL A 106 26.46 -8.72 -13.20
C VAL A 106 25.96 -8.09 -14.50
N GLU A 107 26.04 -6.76 -14.60
CA GLU A 107 25.77 -6.06 -15.86
C GLU A 107 26.71 -6.67 -16.91
N GLU A 108 26.15 -7.27 -17.96
CA GLU A 108 26.91 -7.68 -19.14
C GLU A 108 27.69 -6.45 -19.58
N THR A 109 29.00 -6.49 -19.37
CA THR A 109 29.89 -5.43 -19.82
C THR A 109 29.68 -5.24 -21.31
N ASP A 110 29.71 -3.99 -21.80
CA ASP A 110 29.58 -3.56 -23.20
C ASP A 110 30.63 -4.13 -24.17
N ASP A 111 31.17 -5.32 -23.91
CA ASP A 111 32.00 -6.07 -24.83
C ASP A 111 31.11 -6.63 -25.94
N GLU A 112 31.00 -5.86 -27.02
CA GLU A 112 30.24 -6.22 -28.23
C GLU A 112 30.64 -7.58 -28.84
N SER A 113 31.75 -8.19 -28.40
CA SER A 113 32.18 -9.52 -28.83
C SER A 113 31.39 -10.69 -28.21
N LEU A 114 30.56 -10.42 -27.19
CA LEU A 114 29.68 -11.39 -26.51
C LEU A 114 28.20 -11.22 -26.91
N LYS A 115 27.90 -10.60 -28.06
CA LYS A 115 26.55 -10.61 -28.65
C LYS A 115 26.19 -12.05 -29.03
N VAL A 116 25.52 -12.73 -28.11
CA VAL A 116 24.95 -14.06 -28.32
C VAL A 116 23.98 -14.02 -29.50
N ASP A 117 24.11 -15.01 -30.38
CA ASP A 117 23.29 -15.14 -31.60
C ASP A 117 21.79 -15.12 -31.27
N VAL A 118 21.03 -14.52 -32.18
CA VAL A 118 19.62 -14.09 -32.07
C VAL A 118 18.62 -15.23 -31.78
N GLU A 119 19.06 -16.49 -31.70
CA GLU A 119 18.23 -17.61 -31.22
C GLU A 119 18.02 -17.59 -29.68
N ASP A 120 18.88 -16.91 -28.91
CA ASP A 120 18.71 -16.67 -27.46
C ASP A 120 17.75 -15.52 -27.13
N VAL A 121 17.20 -14.84 -28.15
CA VAL A 121 16.19 -13.79 -27.94
C VAL A 121 14.91 -14.36 -27.35
N PHE A 122 14.53 -15.60 -27.69
CA PHE A 122 13.39 -16.24 -27.06
C PHE A 122 13.66 -16.56 -25.58
N ASP A 123 14.85 -17.04 -25.22
CA ASP A 123 15.22 -17.29 -23.81
C ASP A 123 15.30 -15.98 -23.00
N SER A 124 15.70 -14.87 -23.63
CA SER A 124 15.73 -13.53 -23.02
C SER A 124 14.35 -12.91 -22.78
N VAL A 125 13.31 -13.35 -23.51
CA VAL A 125 11.93 -12.87 -23.37
C VAL A 125 11.20 -13.60 -22.24
N TYR A 126 11.62 -14.82 -21.89
CA TYR A 126 10.93 -15.65 -20.90
C TYR A 126 11.58 -15.72 -19.52
N ARG A 127 12.89 -15.46 -19.40
CA ARG A 127 13.46 -15.24 -18.06
C ARG A 127 13.03 -13.87 -17.55
N THR A 128 12.41 -13.82 -16.38
CA THR A 128 12.27 -12.57 -15.63
C THR A 128 13.68 -12.05 -15.35
N ARG A 129 14.19 -11.17 -16.22
CA ARG A 129 15.55 -10.62 -16.07
C ARG A 129 15.66 -10.01 -14.68
N PRO A 130 16.71 -10.35 -13.92
CA PRO A 130 17.01 -9.66 -12.69
C PRO A 130 17.22 -8.17 -13.00
N ILE A 131 16.62 -7.29 -12.21
CA ILE A 131 16.67 -5.83 -12.35
C ILE A 131 17.31 -5.22 -11.11
N GLY A 132 18.12 -4.19 -11.33
CA GLY A 132 18.67 -3.41 -10.23
C GLY A 132 17.60 -2.54 -9.58
N VAL A 133 17.68 -2.42 -8.25
CA VAL A 133 16.74 -1.64 -7.44
C VAL A 133 17.50 -0.56 -6.66
N THR A 134 16.90 0.62 -6.58
CA THR A 134 17.33 1.69 -5.68
C THR A 134 16.50 1.70 -4.41
N ALA A 135 17.09 1.40 -3.26
CA ALA A 135 16.42 1.57 -1.98
C ALA A 135 16.38 3.04 -1.56
N ILE A 136 15.23 3.48 -1.06
CA ILE A 136 14.94 4.83 -0.62
C ILE A 136 14.57 4.78 0.84
N ILE A 137 15.44 5.33 1.69
CA ILE A 137 15.27 5.32 3.14
C ILE A 137 15.21 6.75 3.65
N LEU A 138 14.11 7.06 4.33
CA LEU A 138 13.95 8.34 5.01
C LEU A 138 14.57 8.22 6.40
N ALA A 139 15.44 9.17 6.74
CA ALA A 139 16.07 9.23 8.05
C ALA A 139 15.52 10.40 8.86
N TRP A 140 14.91 10.11 10.01
CA TRP A 140 14.45 11.13 10.93
C TRP A 140 14.52 10.64 12.39
N LYS A 141 15.40 11.26 13.18
CA LYS A 141 15.61 10.99 14.62
C LYS A 141 16.10 9.58 14.99
N ARG A 142 15.92 8.55 14.17
CA ARG A 142 16.25 7.14 14.49
C ARG A 142 17.53 6.64 13.83
N ARG A 143 18.69 6.99 14.40
CA ARG A 143 19.98 6.72 13.75
C ARG A 143 20.34 5.23 13.75
N ARG A 144 20.13 4.51 14.85
CA ARG A 144 20.40 3.07 14.92
C ARG A 144 19.43 2.27 14.08
N GLY A 145 18.15 2.63 14.11
CA GLY A 145 17.14 1.98 13.26
C GLY A 145 17.50 2.09 11.78
N LEU A 146 17.87 3.30 11.36
CA LEU A 146 18.39 3.56 10.01
C LEU A 146 19.62 2.71 9.66
N GLN A 147 20.58 2.55 10.58
CA GLN A 147 21.77 1.73 10.36
C GLN A 147 21.41 0.25 10.14
N LEU A 148 20.47 -0.30 10.92
CA LEU A 148 20.02 -1.69 10.78
C LEU A 148 19.31 -1.91 9.45
N VAL A 149 18.45 -0.97 9.04
CA VAL A 149 17.76 -1.03 7.73
C VAL A 149 18.78 -1.02 6.58
N VAL A 150 19.77 -0.12 6.61
CA VAL A 150 20.80 -0.05 5.57
C VAL A 150 21.67 -1.32 5.54
N GLN A 151 22.03 -1.87 6.70
CA GLN A 151 22.74 -3.15 6.80
C GLN A 151 21.93 -4.29 6.18
N HIS A 152 20.65 -4.39 6.53
CA HIS A 152 19.74 -5.41 6.00
C HIS A 152 19.64 -5.34 4.48
N LEU A 153 19.38 -4.16 3.94
CA LEU A 153 19.19 -3.99 2.50
C LEU A 153 20.45 -4.30 1.70
N SER A 154 21.63 -4.04 2.26
CA SER A 154 22.91 -4.36 1.61
C SER A 154 23.18 -5.86 1.43
N ARG A 155 22.39 -6.73 2.08
CA ARG A 155 22.47 -8.19 1.95
C ARG A 155 21.86 -8.74 0.66
N TYR A 156 21.06 -7.93 -0.04
CA TYR A 156 20.29 -8.37 -1.21
C TYR A 156 20.98 -7.90 -2.50
N PRO A 157 21.35 -8.82 -3.42
CA PRO A 157 22.16 -8.48 -4.60
C PRO A 157 21.41 -7.61 -5.62
N PHE A 158 20.07 -7.64 -5.63
CA PHE A 158 19.26 -6.73 -6.45
C PHE A 158 19.22 -5.29 -5.92
N ILE A 159 19.57 -5.03 -4.66
CA ILE A 159 19.72 -3.66 -4.16
C ILE A 159 21.07 -3.13 -4.62
N ARG A 160 21.07 -2.24 -5.62
CA ARG A 160 22.28 -1.73 -6.28
C ARG A 160 22.65 -0.32 -5.84
N GLU A 161 21.64 0.47 -5.45
CA GLU A 161 21.80 1.81 -4.90
C GLU A 161 20.96 1.93 -3.62
N ILE A 162 21.49 2.63 -2.62
CA ILE A 162 20.73 3.04 -1.42
C ILE A 162 20.83 4.56 -1.33
N ILE A 163 19.70 5.23 -1.35
CA ILE A 163 19.58 6.67 -1.10
C ILE A 163 19.02 6.85 0.30
N VAL A 164 19.85 7.40 1.19
CA VAL A 164 19.42 7.85 2.51
C VAL A 164 19.10 9.34 2.43
N TRP A 165 17.82 9.69 2.59
CA TRP A 165 17.40 11.09 2.69
C TRP A 165 17.29 11.50 4.15
N ASN A 166 18.26 12.28 4.61
CA ASN A 166 18.27 12.81 5.96
C ASN A 166 17.39 14.06 6.06
N ASN A 167 16.22 13.89 6.67
CA ASN A 167 15.29 14.98 6.94
C ASN A 167 15.67 15.81 8.17
N ASN A 168 16.69 15.39 8.94
CA ASN A 168 17.16 16.10 10.13
C ASN A 168 18.24 17.13 9.80
N ALA A 169 17.86 18.39 9.68
CA ALA A 169 18.77 19.52 9.43
C ALA A 169 19.82 19.74 10.54
N LEU A 170 19.58 19.23 11.75
CA LEU A 170 20.49 19.36 12.89
C LEU A 170 21.59 18.27 12.92
N VAL A 171 21.43 17.22 12.12
CA VAL A 171 22.36 16.09 12.07
C VAL A 171 22.94 16.02 10.66
N HIS A 172 24.25 15.87 10.56
CA HIS A 172 24.89 15.60 9.28
C HIS A 172 25.26 14.11 9.20
N LEU A 173 24.69 13.41 8.23
CA LEU A 173 25.02 12.02 7.94
C LEU A 173 26.12 11.95 6.87
N SER A 174 27.02 10.99 7.04
CA SER A 174 28.16 10.70 6.16
C SER A 174 28.25 9.19 5.94
N ARG A 175 29.04 8.76 4.95
CA ARG A 175 29.21 7.34 4.62
C ARG A 175 29.72 6.52 5.80
N ASP A 176 30.60 7.08 6.62
CA ASP A 176 31.18 6.45 7.81
C ASP A 176 30.15 6.15 8.90
N ASN A 177 28.92 6.66 8.77
CA ASN A 177 27.84 6.33 9.68
C ASN A 177 27.18 4.99 9.36
N PHE A 178 27.54 4.35 8.25
CA PHE A 178 26.92 3.12 7.77
C PHE A 178 27.96 2.03 7.56
N ASN A 179 27.67 0.86 8.12
CA ASN A 179 28.41 -0.36 7.82
C ASN A 179 27.61 -1.16 6.79
N LEU A 180 28.11 -1.29 5.56
CA LEU A 180 27.45 -2.10 4.54
C LEU A 180 27.95 -3.53 4.69
N LEU A 181 27.03 -4.50 4.74
CA LEU A 181 27.36 -5.91 4.71
C LEU A 181 27.41 -6.34 3.24
N PRO A 182 28.39 -7.14 2.80
CA PRO A 182 28.40 -7.65 1.44
C PRO A 182 27.27 -8.69 1.27
N PRO A 183 26.77 -8.94 0.06
CA PRO A 183 26.04 -10.18 -0.24
C PRO A 183 26.90 -11.40 0.14
N TYR A 184 26.28 -12.49 0.57
CA TYR A 184 27.00 -13.64 1.13
C TYR A 184 27.99 -14.31 0.15
N ASN A 185 29.11 -14.81 0.67
CA ASN A 185 30.06 -15.73 0.03
C ASN A 185 30.86 -15.27 -1.20
N GLU A 186 30.89 -13.99 -1.56
CA GLU A 186 31.66 -13.57 -2.73
C GLU A 186 32.66 -12.44 -2.47
N THR A 187 33.87 -12.64 -3.02
CA THR A 187 34.92 -11.63 -3.15
C THR A 187 34.66 -10.65 -4.31
N VAL A 188 33.58 -10.86 -5.08
CA VAL A 188 33.40 -10.29 -6.43
C VAL A 188 32.30 -9.24 -6.53
N LEU A 189 31.38 -9.12 -5.55
CA LEU A 189 30.40 -8.03 -5.58
C LEU A 189 30.77 -6.81 -4.76
N LEU A 190 30.67 -5.66 -5.42
CA LEU A 190 30.72 -4.35 -4.80
C LEU A 190 29.44 -4.13 -4.00
N HIS A 191 29.58 -3.63 -2.77
CA HIS A 191 28.47 -3.14 -1.97
C HIS A 191 27.57 -2.18 -2.77
N PRO A 192 26.26 -2.08 -2.45
CA PRO A 192 25.41 -1.09 -3.09
C PRO A 192 26.01 0.31 -2.97
N LYS A 193 25.81 1.11 -4.01
CA LYS A 193 26.20 2.51 -3.99
C LYS A 193 25.36 3.26 -2.96
N LEU A 194 26.00 3.71 -1.88
CA LEU A 194 25.35 4.53 -0.86
C LEU A 194 25.43 6.02 -1.23
N ARG A 195 24.27 6.66 -1.39
CA ARG A 195 24.11 8.10 -1.59
C ARG A 195 23.36 8.69 -0.42
N ILE A 196 23.91 9.74 0.19
CA ILE A 196 23.30 10.41 1.33
C ILE A 196 22.93 11.83 0.90
N VAL A 197 21.66 12.21 1.10
CA VAL A 197 21.15 13.56 0.88
C VAL A 197 20.85 14.18 2.23
N ASN A 198 21.67 15.14 2.66
CA ASN A 198 21.42 15.91 3.87
C ASN A 198 20.54 17.12 3.55
N SER A 199 19.25 17.02 3.87
CA SER A 199 18.28 18.07 3.57
C SER A 199 18.41 19.24 4.55
N PRO A 200 18.33 20.51 4.08
CA PRO A 200 18.35 21.67 4.96
C PRO A 200 17.06 21.83 5.78
N SER A 201 16.02 21.05 5.49
CA SER A 201 14.73 21.05 6.18
C SER A 201 14.07 19.68 6.13
N ASN A 202 13.13 19.42 7.04
CA ASN A 202 12.33 18.20 7.01
C ASN A 202 11.30 18.27 5.85
N LEU A 203 11.48 17.44 4.83
CA LEU A 203 10.55 17.32 3.70
C LEU A 203 9.51 16.22 3.92
N HIS A 204 9.49 15.57 5.08
CA HIS A 204 8.60 14.47 5.42
C HIS A 204 8.59 13.41 4.29
N ASP A 205 7.43 12.84 3.98
CA ASP A 205 7.29 11.74 3.02
C ASP A 205 7.60 12.15 1.58
N PHE A 206 7.49 13.45 1.23
CA PHE A 206 7.84 13.94 -0.09
C PHE A 206 9.29 13.61 -0.48
N ALA A 207 10.19 13.57 0.51
CA ALA A 207 11.57 13.18 0.33
C ALA A 207 11.72 11.82 -0.37
N LYS A 208 10.85 10.84 -0.06
CA LYS A 208 10.90 9.50 -0.64
C LYS A 208 10.70 9.56 -2.15
N HIS A 209 9.70 10.31 -2.60
CA HIS A 209 9.36 10.42 -4.02
C HIS A 209 10.38 11.26 -4.79
N LEU A 210 10.90 12.33 -4.17
CA LEU A 210 11.99 13.10 -4.77
C LEU A 210 13.25 12.23 -4.93
N ALA A 211 13.63 11.48 -3.89
CA ALA A 211 14.76 10.55 -3.95
C ALA A 211 14.59 9.48 -5.02
N CYS A 212 13.40 8.86 -5.09
CA CYS A 212 13.09 7.87 -6.11
C CYS A 212 13.13 8.48 -7.52
N SER A 213 12.58 9.69 -7.73
CA SER A 213 12.60 10.35 -9.03
C SER A 213 14.02 10.61 -9.59
N LEU A 214 14.99 10.72 -8.68
CA LEU A 214 16.42 10.94 -8.94
C LEU A 214 17.25 9.64 -8.87
N ALA A 215 16.61 8.49 -8.65
CA ALA A 215 17.28 7.19 -8.53
C ALA A 215 17.97 6.79 -9.83
N SER A 216 19.06 6.04 -9.72
CA SER A 216 19.82 5.59 -10.89
C SER A 216 19.11 4.45 -11.63
N TYR A 217 18.36 3.61 -10.91
CA TYR A 217 17.64 2.47 -11.46
C TYR A 217 16.15 2.78 -11.68
N GLU A 218 15.50 2.04 -12.59
CA GLU A 218 14.08 2.24 -12.94
C GLU A 218 13.11 1.72 -11.88
N THR A 219 13.58 1.03 -10.85
CA THR A 219 12.76 0.52 -9.75
C THR A 219 13.28 1.03 -8.41
N CYS A 220 12.35 1.49 -7.57
CA CYS A 220 12.62 1.97 -6.23
C CYS A 220 12.03 1.02 -5.18
N TYR A 221 12.77 0.78 -4.10
CA TYR A 221 12.29 0.14 -2.89
C TYR A 221 12.13 1.20 -1.79
N PHE A 222 10.95 1.31 -1.18
CA PHE A 222 10.66 2.25 -0.09
C PHE A 222 10.61 1.52 1.24
N ASN A 223 11.26 2.08 2.27
CA ASN A 223 11.20 1.57 3.64
C ASN A 223 11.49 2.69 4.64
N ASP A 224 10.76 2.71 5.74
CA ASP A 224 10.99 3.64 6.85
C ASP A 224 12.11 3.14 7.76
N ASP A 225 12.54 3.95 8.72
CA ASP A 225 13.65 3.64 9.64
C ASP A 225 13.23 2.86 10.90
N ASP A 226 11.96 2.43 11.00
CA ASP A 226 11.38 1.67 12.11
C ASP A 226 10.81 0.29 11.76
N TRP A 227 11.00 -0.17 10.52
CA TRP A 227 10.55 -1.49 10.10
C TRP A 227 11.66 -2.26 9.38
N LEU A 228 11.82 -3.53 9.77
CA LEU A 228 12.59 -4.50 9.05
C LEU A 228 11.64 -5.40 8.27
N ASN A 229 11.80 -5.44 6.94
CA ASN A 229 11.08 -6.35 6.06
C ASN A 229 11.97 -7.58 5.75
N PRO A 230 11.73 -8.74 6.38
CA PRO A 230 12.54 -9.93 6.14
C PRO A 230 12.12 -10.72 4.89
N TYR A 231 11.12 -10.25 4.15
CA TYR A 231 10.55 -10.95 3.00
C TYR A 231 10.85 -10.25 1.68
N LEU A 232 12.11 -9.87 1.49
CA LEU A 232 12.54 -9.02 0.38
C LEU A 232 12.71 -9.82 -0.92
N ASP A 233 13.18 -11.06 -0.85
CA ASP A 233 13.31 -11.93 -2.02
C ASP A 233 11.93 -12.27 -2.59
N ALA A 234 10.97 -12.62 -1.74
CA ALA A 234 9.60 -12.88 -2.14
C ALA A 234 8.92 -11.61 -2.69
N LEU A 235 9.13 -10.46 -2.06
CA LEU A 235 8.63 -9.17 -2.55
C LEU A 235 9.17 -8.84 -3.93
N TYR A 236 10.48 -8.98 -4.10
CA TYR A 236 11.16 -8.77 -5.38
C TYR A 236 10.67 -9.75 -6.45
N THR A 237 10.52 -11.03 -6.10
CA THR A 237 9.98 -12.07 -6.98
C THR A 237 8.58 -11.72 -7.47
N LYS A 238 7.69 -11.28 -6.56
CA LYS A 238 6.34 -10.83 -6.94
C LYS A 238 6.39 -9.64 -7.89
N TYR A 239 7.29 -8.70 -7.65
CA TYR A 239 7.44 -7.51 -8.50
C TYR A 239 7.90 -7.87 -9.92
N ILE A 240 8.90 -8.74 -10.07
CA ILE A 240 9.38 -9.15 -11.39
C ILE A 240 8.39 -10.09 -12.12
N ASP A 241 7.65 -10.95 -11.41
CA ASP A 241 6.58 -11.79 -11.99
C ASP A 241 5.43 -10.95 -12.57
N GLN A 242 5.28 -9.70 -12.10
CA GLN A 242 4.33 -8.71 -12.63
C GLN A 242 4.86 -7.87 -13.80
N GLY A 243 6.04 -8.20 -14.33
CA GLY A 243 6.64 -7.55 -15.49
C GLY A 243 7.81 -6.62 -15.16
N GLY A 244 8.32 -6.59 -13.92
CA GLY A 244 9.57 -5.91 -13.56
C GLY A 244 9.59 -4.43 -13.92
N GLU A 245 10.50 -4.01 -14.81
CA GLU A 245 10.57 -2.63 -15.33
C GLU A 245 9.30 -2.20 -16.08
N GLY A 246 8.59 -3.15 -16.69
CA GLY A 246 7.30 -2.93 -17.33
C GLY A 246 6.12 -2.99 -16.35
N ALA A 247 6.36 -3.32 -15.07
CA ALA A 247 5.32 -3.29 -14.06
C ALA A 247 4.75 -1.88 -13.95
N ARG A 248 3.43 -1.78 -13.82
CA ARG A 248 2.71 -0.49 -13.72
C ARG A 248 2.14 -0.25 -12.32
N ARG A 249 2.52 -1.09 -11.35
CA ARG A 249 1.89 -1.17 -10.03
C ARG A 249 2.93 -1.14 -8.92
N ILE A 250 2.48 -0.71 -7.75
CA ILE A 250 3.23 -0.82 -6.50
C ILE A 250 2.98 -2.22 -5.95
N VAL A 251 4.04 -2.89 -5.49
CA VAL A 251 3.96 -4.14 -4.74
C VAL A 251 4.55 -3.90 -3.36
N GLY A 252 3.87 -4.25 -2.28
CA GLY A 252 4.41 -4.04 -0.92
C GLY A 252 4.03 -5.12 0.08
N ASN A 253 4.82 -5.20 1.14
CA ASN A 253 4.54 -5.99 2.33
C ASN A 253 3.92 -5.11 3.40
N THR A 254 2.96 -5.65 4.14
CA THR A 254 2.37 -4.95 5.28
C THR A 254 1.85 -5.94 6.33
N LEU A 255 1.56 -5.43 7.52
CA LEU A 255 0.99 -6.23 8.61
C LEU A 255 -0.42 -6.72 8.24
N PRO A 256 -0.87 -7.89 8.72
CA PRO A 256 -2.17 -8.42 8.37
C PRO A 256 -3.33 -7.45 8.58
N TRP A 257 -3.44 -6.84 9.75
CA TRP A 257 -4.53 -5.91 10.03
C TRP A 257 -4.48 -4.66 9.15
N ILE A 258 -3.27 -4.20 8.77
CA ILE A 258 -3.10 -3.08 7.83
C ILE A 258 -3.49 -3.50 6.41
N ALA A 259 -3.16 -4.73 5.98
CA ALA A 259 -3.59 -5.26 4.69
C ALA A 259 -5.12 -5.30 4.58
N TRP A 260 -5.80 -5.69 5.68
CA TRP A 260 -7.26 -5.64 5.78
C TRP A 260 -7.78 -4.21 5.67
N GLU A 261 -7.13 -3.27 6.34
CA GLU A 261 -7.47 -1.85 6.31
C GLU A 261 -7.34 -1.28 4.90
N HIS A 262 -6.18 -1.44 4.26
CA HIS A 262 -5.91 -0.96 2.91
C HIS A 262 -6.90 -1.49 1.86
N ARG A 263 -7.43 -2.71 2.05
CA ARG A 263 -8.46 -3.27 1.18
C ARG A 263 -9.75 -2.44 1.24
N ARG A 264 -10.09 -1.85 2.39
CA ARG A 264 -11.23 -0.92 2.54
C ARG A 264 -11.02 0.38 1.76
N TRP A 265 -9.77 0.76 1.53
CA TRP A 265 -9.37 1.98 0.81
C TRP A 265 -9.02 1.72 -0.65
N ARG A 266 -9.80 0.87 -1.32
CA ARG A 266 -9.80 0.68 -2.78
C ARG A 266 -11.07 1.26 -3.39
N PHE A 267 -10.93 1.97 -4.50
CA PHE A 267 -11.98 2.76 -5.14
C PHE A 267 -12.03 2.47 -6.64
N GLU A 268 -13.23 2.30 -7.20
CA GLU A 268 -13.43 2.11 -8.63
C GLU A 268 -14.49 3.06 -9.19
N ASN A 269 -14.17 3.80 -10.25
CA ASN A 269 -15.17 4.51 -11.06
C ASN A 269 -14.93 4.24 -12.55
N PRO A 270 -15.67 3.29 -13.17
CA PRO A 270 -15.54 3.01 -14.60
C PRO A 270 -15.87 4.22 -15.50
N GLU A 271 -16.70 5.16 -15.06
CA GLU A 271 -17.17 6.28 -15.89
C GLU A 271 -16.10 7.34 -16.15
N ILE A 272 -15.10 7.41 -15.29
CA ILE A 272 -13.97 8.35 -15.39
C ILE A 272 -12.62 7.63 -15.36
N ASP A 273 -12.63 6.32 -15.62
CA ASP A 273 -11.42 5.48 -15.61
C ASP A 273 -10.63 5.54 -14.28
N MET A 274 -11.33 5.56 -13.13
CA MET A 274 -10.68 5.58 -11.82
C MET A 274 -10.55 4.16 -11.26
N THR A 275 -9.35 3.77 -10.85
CA THR A 275 -9.04 2.52 -10.14
C THR A 275 -7.94 2.81 -9.12
N ALA A 276 -8.28 3.32 -7.94
CA ALA A 276 -7.30 3.82 -6.98
C ALA A 276 -7.26 2.95 -5.72
N GLY A 277 -6.07 2.79 -5.12
CA GLY A 277 -5.95 2.12 -3.82
C GLY A 277 -4.86 2.72 -2.96
N PHE A 278 -5.11 2.79 -1.65
CA PHE A 278 -4.11 3.23 -0.68
C PHE A 278 -3.12 2.09 -0.35
N ILE A 279 -1.87 2.46 -0.10
CA ILE A 279 -0.82 1.56 0.41
C ILE A 279 0.13 2.37 1.30
N TRP A 280 0.43 1.81 2.47
CA TRP A 280 1.53 2.26 3.32
C TRP A 280 2.87 1.79 2.73
N LEU A 281 3.73 2.72 2.31
CA LEU A 281 5.00 2.38 1.65
C LEU A 281 6.10 1.98 2.64
N GLY A 282 6.06 2.54 3.85
CA GLY A 282 7.13 2.47 4.86
C GLY A 282 7.52 1.08 5.34
N THR A 283 6.68 0.07 5.14
CA THR A 283 6.91 -1.32 5.56
C THR A 283 7.62 -2.18 4.53
N GLY A 284 8.03 -1.59 3.41
CA GLY A 284 8.69 -2.28 2.31
C GLY A 284 7.79 -2.36 1.09
N SER A 285 8.06 -1.50 0.10
CA SER A 285 7.32 -1.46 -1.17
C SER A 285 8.22 -1.24 -2.36
N LEU A 286 8.02 -1.99 -3.44
CA LEU A 286 8.63 -1.78 -4.75
C LEU A 286 7.68 -1.01 -5.67
N ALA A 287 8.23 -0.02 -6.38
CA ALA A 287 7.49 0.68 -7.42
C ALA A 287 8.41 1.15 -8.56
N PRO A 288 7.89 1.27 -9.79
CA PRO A 288 8.62 1.91 -10.87
C PRO A 288 8.96 3.36 -10.53
N ARG A 289 10.19 3.78 -10.83
CA ARG A 289 10.69 5.15 -10.67
C ARG A 289 9.79 6.17 -11.36
N GLN A 290 9.29 5.83 -12.54
CA GLN A 290 8.39 6.66 -13.32
C GLN A 290 7.12 7.05 -12.56
N LEU A 291 6.64 6.22 -11.61
CA LEU A 291 5.50 6.59 -10.77
C LEU A 291 5.83 7.79 -9.88
N SER A 292 7.03 7.82 -9.28
CA SER A 292 7.46 8.94 -8.44
C SER A 292 7.79 10.19 -9.26
N GLN A 293 8.43 10.04 -10.43
CA GLN A 293 8.69 11.17 -11.34
C GLN A 293 7.39 11.87 -11.74
N ARG A 294 6.44 11.09 -12.24
CA ARG A 294 5.11 11.59 -12.58
C ARG A 294 4.41 12.21 -11.39
N PHE A 295 4.46 11.58 -10.23
CA PHE A 295 3.79 12.10 -9.04
C PHE A 295 4.36 13.47 -8.63
N VAL A 296 5.69 13.62 -8.62
CA VAL A 296 6.36 14.91 -8.38
C VAL A 296 5.94 15.96 -9.41
N ASP A 297 5.87 15.60 -10.69
CA ASP A 297 5.40 16.50 -11.76
C ASP A 297 3.94 16.91 -11.55
N GLN A 298 3.07 15.96 -11.18
CA GLN A 298 1.65 16.17 -10.96
C GLN A 298 1.38 17.17 -9.83
N MET A 299 2.15 17.14 -8.73
CA MET A 299 1.94 18.03 -7.58
C MET A 299 1.97 19.53 -7.93
N GLY A 300 2.76 19.91 -8.95
CA GLY A 300 2.92 21.29 -9.39
C GLY A 300 1.97 21.72 -10.51
N THR A 301 1.14 20.82 -11.04
CA THR A 301 0.37 21.06 -12.27
C THR A 301 -1.09 21.43 -12.01
N ARG A 302 -1.65 22.30 -12.85
CA ARG A 302 -3.09 22.62 -12.86
C ARG A 302 -3.89 21.45 -13.46
N PRO A 303 -5.15 21.19 -13.04
CA PRO A 303 -6.04 22.09 -12.31
C PRO A 303 -6.02 21.98 -10.78
N ILE A 304 -5.23 21.08 -10.20
CA ILE A 304 -5.22 20.85 -8.75
C ILE A 304 -3.79 20.91 -8.25
N GLN A 305 -3.43 22.08 -7.74
CA GLN A 305 -2.17 22.28 -7.05
C GLN A 305 -2.28 21.66 -5.65
N MET A 306 -1.30 20.85 -5.26
CA MET A 306 -1.18 20.44 -3.86
C MET A 306 -0.64 21.62 -3.04
N ASP A 307 -1.27 21.90 -1.90
CA ASP A 307 -0.69 22.83 -0.93
C ASP A 307 0.52 22.20 -0.24
N ARG A 308 1.27 23.01 0.50
CA ARG A 308 2.50 22.58 1.17
C ARG A 308 2.24 21.41 2.11
N ASP A 309 1.14 21.43 2.87
CA ASP A 309 0.85 20.42 3.88
C ASP A 309 0.49 19.07 3.24
N SER A 310 -0.26 19.08 2.14
CA SER A 310 -0.53 17.90 1.32
C SER A 310 0.76 17.28 0.79
N VAL A 311 1.70 18.11 0.34
CA VAL A 311 3.02 17.65 -0.17
C VAL A 311 3.79 16.95 0.94
N LEU A 312 3.78 17.46 2.18
CA LEU A 312 4.49 16.82 3.30
C LEU A 312 3.92 15.44 3.65
N LEU A 313 2.66 15.17 3.32
CA LEU A 313 1.98 13.88 3.53
C LEU A 313 1.89 13.04 2.25
N ALA A 314 2.88 13.19 1.36
CA ALA A 314 2.93 12.59 0.04
C ALA A 314 2.56 11.09 -0.02
N ASP A 315 2.97 10.29 0.98
CA ASP A 315 2.67 8.85 1.05
C ASP A 315 1.16 8.57 1.08
N MET A 316 0.35 9.48 1.63
CA MET A 316 -1.12 9.36 1.67
C MET A 316 -1.76 9.54 0.28
N TYR A 317 -1.08 10.23 -0.62
CA TYR A 317 -1.57 10.55 -1.97
C TYR A 317 -1.00 9.60 -3.02
N PHE A 318 0.26 9.21 -2.89
CA PHE A 318 1.02 8.53 -3.94
C PHE A 318 0.32 7.28 -4.48
N GLY A 319 -0.04 6.34 -3.60
CA GLY A 319 -0.67 5.08 -4.00
C GLY A 319 -1.96 5.28 -4.79
N LEU A 320 -2.81 6.20 -4.32
CA LEU A 320 -4.08 6.55 -4.95
C LEU A 320 -3.85 7.19 -6.33
N TRP A 321 -2.88 8.11 -6.41
CA TRP A 321 -2.59 8.88 -7.62
C TRP A 321 -1.88 8.07 -8.72
N THR A 322 -1.47 6.84 -8.43
CA THR A 322 -1.08 5.90 -9.50
C THR A 322 -2.25 5.51 -10.41
N ASN A 323 -3.49 5.69 -9.93
CA ASN A 323 -4.72 5.21 -10.57
C ASN A 323 -4.65 3.70 -10.92
N THR A 324 -4.00 2.92 -10.04
CA THR A 324 -4.02 1.46 -10.07
C THR A 324 -4.22 0.89 -8.67
N TYR A 325 -4.66 -0.36 -8.56
CA TYR A 325 -4.62 -1.04 -7.26
C TYR A 325 -3.20 -1.47 -6.92
N PRO A 326 -2.67 -1.06 -5.75
CA PRO A 326 -1.44 -1.61 -5.25
C PRO A 326 -1.65 -3.08 -4.84
N GLU A 327 -0.62 -3.88 -5.11
CA GLU A 327 -0.53 -5.28 -4.75
C GLU A 327 0.10 -5.39 -3.37
N GLN A 328 -0.61 -6.00 -2.44
CA GLN A 328 -0.17 -6.07 -1.05
C GLN A 328 -0.09 -7.52 -0.60
N MET A 329 1.03 -7.84 0.02
CA MET A 329 1.22 -9.09 0.73
C MET A 329 1.11 -8.83 2.24
N SER A 330 0.39 -9.73 2.89
CA SER A 330 0.15 -9.69 4.32
C SER A 330 1.14 -10.64 4.99
N ASN A 331 1.96 -10.15 5.91
CA ASN A 331 2.95 -10.93 6.64
C ASN A 331 3.38 -10.24 7.95
N PRO A 332 3.88 -10.98 8.95
CA PRO A 332 4.39 -10.39 10.18
C PRO A 332 5.70 -9.65 9.91
N LEU A 333 5.74 -8.35 10.17
CA LEU A 333 6.94 -7.53 10.01
C LEU A 333 7.62 -7.30 11.36
N GLU A 334 8.92 -7.00 11.33
CA GLU A 334 9.67 -6.75 12.56
C GLU A 334 9.82 -5.25 12.84
N PRO A 335 9.25 -4.73 13.93
CA PRO A 335 9.46 -3.35 14.33
C PRO A 335 10.89 -3.16 14.88
N ILE A 336 11.51 -2.05 14.52
CA ILE A 336 12.85 -1.68 14.99
C ILE A 336 12.72 -0.75 16.21
N ASP A 337 12.49 -1.36 17.38
CA ASP A 337 12.49 -0.65 18.67
C ASP A 337 13.86 -0.78 19.34
N VAL A 338 14.82 0.02 18.89
CA VAL A 338 16.21 0.02 19.38
C VAL A 338 16.64 1.38 19.93
N GLU A 339 15.80 2.41 19.82
CA GLU A 339 16.07 3.76 20.32
C GLU A 339 14.86 4.26 21.11
N GLY A 340 15.08 4.76 22.33
CA GLY A 340 14.02 5.28 23.19
C GLY A 340 13.41 6.60 22.69
N GLY A 341 12.16 6.86 23.10
CA GLY A 341 11.46 8.11 22.88
C GLY A 341 10.22 8.01 21.98
N GLU A 342 9.32 8.99 22.07
CA GLU A 342 8.26 9.24 21.08
C GLU A 342 8.89 9.83 19.81
N VAL A 343 9.61 9.00 19.05
CA VAL A 343 10.40 9.44 17.89
C VAL A 343 9.67 9.31 16.56
N GLY A 344 8.62 8.49 16.51
CA GLY A 344 7.76 8.37 15.33
C GLY A 344 6.73 9.48 15.29
N TRP A 345 6.24 9.80 14.09
CA TRP A 345 5.01 10.58 13.90
C TRP A 345 3.84 10.00 14.73
N SER A 346 3.94 8.70 15.05
CA SER A 346 2.88 7.88 15.60
C SER A 346 2.73 7.76 17.13
N ARG A 347 3.52 8.46 17.95
CA ARG A 347 3.53 8.19 19.41
C ARG A 347 3.01 9.32 20.31
N GLY A 348 2.47 10.42 19.76
CA GLY A 348 1.82 11.44 20.59
C GLY A 348 0.42 11.03 21.02
N SER A 349 0.19 10.89 22.33
CA SER A 349 -1.11 10.50 22.92
C SER A 349 -2.27 11.47 22.62
N GLU A 350 -1.96 12.66 22.12
CA GLU A 350 -2.93 13.72 21.79
C GLU A 350 -3.32 13.77 20.29
N VAL A 351 -2.66 12.99 19.41
CA VAL A 351 -2.92 13.03 17.96
C VAL A 351 -3.54 11.72 17.48
N ASP A 352 -4.81 11.79 17.08
CA ASP A 352 -5.45 10.72 16.32
C ASP A 352 -4.92 10.69 14.88
N GLN A 353 -3.89 9.88 14.68
CA GLN A 353 -3.23 9.74 13.39
C GLN A 353 -4.11 9.12 12.32
N TRP A 354 -5.00 8.21 12.71
CA TRP A 354 -5.90 7.56 11.74
C TRP A 354 -6.86 8.59 11.17
N THR A 355 -7.35 9.52 11.99
CA THR A 355 -8.12 10.67 11.49
C THR A 355 -7.32 11.48 10.47
N VAL A 356 -6.03 11.75 10.72
CA VAL A 356 -5.19 12.50 9.77
C VAL A 356 -4.94 11.71 8.47
N VAL A 357 -4.61 10.42 8.58
CA VAL A 357 -4.40 9.51 7.45
C VAL A 357 -5.66 9.45 6.58
N TYR A 358 -6.81 9.17 7.18
CA TYR A 358 -8.07 9.05 6.45
C TYR A 358 -8.53 10.37 5.83
N ALA A 359 -8.35 11.50 6.53
CA ALA A 359 -8.66 12.81 5.96
C ALA A 359 -7.83 13.09 4.69
N ASN A 360 -6.55 12.72 4.69
CA ASN A 360 -5.67 12.90 3.52
C ASN A 360 -5.95 11.89 2.40
N ILE A 361 -6.30 10.65 2.73
CA ILE A 361 -6.76 9.67 1.73
C ILE A 361 -8.02 10.18 1.02
N LEU A 362 -8.99 10.72 1.78
CA LEU A 362 -10.19 11.31 1.19
C LEU A 362 -9.87 12.53 0.32
N ASP A 363 -9.01 13.42 0.78
CA ASP A 363 -8.59 14.57 -0.01
C ASP A 363 -7.86 14.15 -1.31
N ALA A 364 -6.96 13.18 -1.22
CA ALA A 364 -6.27 12.59 -2.37
C ALA A 364 -7.25 12.04 -3.41
N LEU A 365 -8.31 11.36 -2.96
CA LEU A 365 -9.37 10.84 -3.82
C LEU A 365 -10.19 11.95 -4.48
N ARG A 366 -10.57 13.00 -3.73
CA ARG A 366 -11.27 14.18 -4.27
C ARG A 366 -10.52 14.79 -5.43
N LYS A 367 -9.22 14.99 -5.18
CA LYS A 367 -8.32 15.60 -6.13
C LYS A 367 -8.19 14.69 -7.36
N LEU A 368 -7.89 13.41 -7.18
CA LEU A 368 -7.82 12.44 -8.29
C LEU A 368 -9.11 12.41 -9.12
N TYR A 369 -10.27 12.26 -8.47
CA TYR A 369 -11.58 12.27 -9.13
C TYR A 369 -11.79 13.55 -9.96
N THR A 370 -11.46 14.70 -9.40
CA THR A 370 -11.60 15.99 -10.07
C THR A 370 -10.66 16.11 -11.27
N VAL A 371 -9.42 15.60 -11.17
CA VAL A 371 -8.50 15.61 -12.31
C VAL A 371 -9.01 14.68 -13.41
N LEU A 372 -9.33 13.42 -13.11
CA LEU A 372 -9.83 12.43 -14.09
C LEU A 372 -11.13 12.88 -14.77
N ARG A 373 -12.02 13.55 -14.04
CA ARG A 373 -13.28 14.08 -14.61
C ARG A 373 -13.06 15.28 -15.53
N LYS A 374 -12.08 16.14 -15.25
CA LYS A 374 -11.78 17.36 -16.03
C LYS A 374 -10.86 17.08 -17.21
N GLN A 375 -9.86 16.23 -17.00
CA GLN A 375 -8.90 15.77 -17.99
C GLN A 375 -9.39 14.39 -18.45
N GLY A 376 -10.30 14.38 -19.42
CA GLY A 376 -10.68 13.10 -20.03
C GLY A 376 -9.46 12.42 -20.66
N PRO A 377 -9.48 11.09 -20.89
CA PRO A 377 -8.33 10.32 -21.41
C PRO A 377 -7.80 10.78 -22.78
N LEU A 378 -8.48 11.73 -23.42
CA LEU A 378 -8.10 12.37 -24.68
C LEU A 378 -7.21 13.62 -24.51
N THR A 379 -6.99 14.13 -23.29
CA THR A 379 -6.02 15.21 -23.05
C THR A 379 -4.61 14.68 -23.18
N ILE A 380 -3.80 15.24 -24.08
CA ILE A 380 -2.40 14.83 -24.30
C ILE A 380 -1.46 15.94 -23.78
N PRO A 381 -0.46 15.61 -22.94
CA PRO A 381 -0.20 14.29 -22.35
C PRO A 381 -1.21 13.96 -21.24
N TYR A 382 -1.76 12.74 -21.26
CA TYR A 382 -2.65 12.27 -20.20
C TYR A 382 -1.78 11.82 -19.02
N PRO A 383 -1.93 12.41 -17.83
CA PRO A 383 -0.97 12.19 -16.76
C PRO A 383 -1.18 10.84 -16.06
N PHE A 384 -2.35 10.20 -16.17
CA PHE A 384 -2.60 8.92 -15.49
C PHE A 384 -2.43 7.73 -16.43
N ALA A 385 -2.10 6.56 -15.89
CA ALA A 385 -2.19 5.35 -16.68
C ALA A 385 -3.68 5.11 -16.99
N LEU A 386 -4.01 4.81 -18.25
CA LEU A 386 -5.33 4.26 -18.56
C LEU A 386 -5.48 2.95 -17.79
N THR A 387 -6.65 2.70 -17.19
CA THR A 387 -6.84 1.50 -16.39
C THR A 387 -6.88 0.28 -17.30
N ASN A 388 -5.73 -0.35 -17.53
CA ASN A 388 -5.74 -1.73 -17.95
C ASN A 388 -6.06 -2.52 -16.68
N ARG A 389 -7.30 -3.00 -16.56
CA ARG A 389 -7.81 -3.78 -15.44
C ARG A 389 -7.09 -5.12 -15.38
N MET A 390 -5.81 -5.13 -15.02
CA MET A 390 -5.12 -6.40 -14.84
C MET A 390 -5.73 -7.07 -13.61
N PRO A 391 -6.03 -8.37 -13.70
CA PRO A 391 -6.52 -9.13 -12.56
C PRO A 391 -5.56 -8.99 -11.38
N GLU A 392 -6.09 -9.17 -10.17
CA GLU A 392 -5.26 -9.25 -8.99
C GLU A 392 -4.36 -10.49 -9.08
N HIS A 393 -3.11 -10.33 -8.67
CA HIS A 393 -2.16 -11.43 -8.68
C HIS A 393 -2.53 -12.49 -7.64
N ASP A 394 -2.32 -13.76 -7.97
CA ASP A 394 -2.66 -14.87 -7.10
C ASP A 394 -1.64 -15.13 -5.99
N ALA A 395 -0.39 -14.66 -6.13
CA ALA A 395 0.60 -14.64 -5.05
C ALA A 395 0.19 -13.67 -3.92
N ARG A 396 -0.09 -14.22 -2.73
CA ARG A 396 -0.76 -13.52 -1.63
C ARG A 396 0.12 -13.17 -0.44
N SER A 397 1.09 -14.02 -0.11
CA SER A 397 1.95 -13.82 1.06
C SER A 397 3.29 -14.55 0.89
N PRO A 398 4.39 -13.99 1.40
CA PRO A 398 5.67 -14.67 1.43
C PRO A 398 5.65 -15.84 2.44
N CYS A 399 6.45 -16.86 2.16
CA CYS A 399 6.78 -17.92 3.10
C CYS A 399 7.74 -17.40 4.19
N LYS A 400 7.74 -18.03 5.37
CA LYS A 400 8.65 -17.70 6.50
C LYS A 400 10.12 -17.59 6.09
N SER A 401 10.56 -18.47 5.18
CA SER A 401 11.94 -18.56 4.70
C SER A 401 12.33 -17.49 3.69
N ASP A 402 11.39 -16.66 3.23
CA ASP A 402 11.56 -15.74 2.11
C ASP A 402 11.93 -16.44 0.78
N ARG A 403 11.69 -17.75 0.67
CA ARG A 403 12.04 -18.55 -0.54
C ARG A 403 10.84 -18.92 -1.41
N CYS A 404 9.63 -18.57 -0.99
CA CYS A 404 8.43 -18.79 -1.77
C CYS A 404 7.33 -17.78 -1.43
N LEU A 405 6.26 -17.82 -2.22
CA LEU A 405 5.01 -17.10 -2.03
C LEU A 405 3.86 -18.10 -2.06
N PHE A 406 2.95 -18.01 -1.10
CA PHE A 406 1.67 -18.71 -1.15
C PHE A 406 0.82 -18.13 -2.28
N ILE A 407 0.36 -18.98 -3.19
CA ILE A 407 -0.53 -18.61 -4.31
C ILE A 407 -1.90 -19.23 -4.11
N THR A 408 -2.95 -18.47 -4.38
CA THR A 408 -4.32 -18.99 -4.29
C THR A 408 -5.34 -18.17 -5.10
N SER A 409 -6.36 -18.87 -5.61
CA SER A 409 -7.57 -18.27 -6.18
C SER A 409 -8.54 -17.73 -5.12
N PHE A 410 -8.37 -18.08 -3.84
CA PHE A 410 -9.28 -17.68 -2.77
C PHE A 410 -9.01 -16.24 -2.31
N SER A 411 -10.07 -15.44 -2.30
CA SER A 411 -10.10 -14.12 -1.66
C SER A 411 -11.28 -14.06 -0.69
N PRO A 412 -11.06 -13.69 0.59
CA PRO A 412 -12.15 -13.38 1.51
C PRO A 412 -12.75 -11.99 1.23
N PHE A 413 -12.05 -11.16 0.45
CA PHE A 413 -12.51 -9.82 0.10
C PHE A 413 -13.41 -9.85 -1.15
N PRO A 414 -14.44 -8.99 -1.18
CA PRO A 414 -15.32 -8.86 -2.34
C PRO A 414 -14.55 -8.27 -3.53
N SER A 415 -15.05 -8.51 -4.74
CA SER A 415 -14.49 -7.90 -5.94
C SER A 415 -14.56 -6.36 -5.83
N PRO A 416 -13.51 -5.62 -6.22
CA PRO A 416 -13.54 -4.16 -6.21
C PRO A 416 -14.72 -3.55 -7.00
N ASN A 417 -15.21 -4.25 -8.04
CA ASN A 417 -16.37 -3.83 -8.83
C ASN A 417 -17.69 -3.74 -8.02
N LEU A 418 -17.76 -4.41 -6.87
CA LEU A 418 -18.89 -4.31 -5.94
C LEU A 418 -18.83 -3.03 -5.10
N ILE A 419 -17.70 -2.31 -5.14
CA ILE A 419 -17.40 -1.11 -4.34
C ILE A 419 -17.19 0.08 -5.31
N ARG A 420 -18.24 0.46 -6.06
CA ARG A 420 -18.18 1.60 -6.99
C ARG A 420 -18.17 2.97 -6.31
N TYR A 421 -17.48 3.91 -6.94
CA TYR A 421 -17.32 5.33 -6.61
C TYR A 421 -17.68 6.22 -7.81
N PRO A 422 -18.21 7.45 -7.63
CA PRO A 422 -19.02 7.79 -6.47
C PRO A 422 -20.21 6.83 -6.46
N VAL A 423 -20.77 6.60 -5.29
CA VAL A 423 -21.98 5.78 -5.19
C VAL A 423 -23.02 6.42 -6.10
N LYS A 424 -23.48 5.70 -7.14
CA LYS A 424 -24.70 6.12 -7.84
C LYS A 424 -25.80 6.08 -6.79
N ALA A 425 -26.27 7.25 -6.38
CA ALA A 425 -27.57 7.36 -5.75
C ALA A 425 -28.55 6.60 -6.67
N GLN A 426 -29.37 5.73 -6.08
CA GLN A 426 -30.51 5.19 -6.81
C GLN A 426 -31.25 6.39 -7.41
N ALA A 427 -31.42 6.36 -8.74
CA ALA A 427 -31.90 7.50 -9.49
C ALA A 427 -33.27 7.97 -8.97
N GLU A 428 -33.38 9.26 -8.65
CA GLU A 428 -34.67 9.96 -8.58
C GLU A 428 -35.43 9.74 -9.90
N PRO A 429 -36.74 9.47 -9.89
CA PRO A 429 -37.55 9.61 -11.09
C PRO A 429 -37.64 11.10 -11.44
N ALA A 430 -37.15 11.46 -12.62
CA ALA A 430 -37.19 12.82 -13.14
C ALA A 430 -38.63 13.24 -13.48
N GLY A 431 -39.07 14.37 -12.90
CA GLY A 431 -40.31 15.10 -13.23
C GLY A 431 -41.56 14.43 -12.65
N GLU A 432 -42.57 15.11 -12.12
CA GLU A 432 -43.07 16.49 -12.18
C GLU A 432 -43.95 16.65 -10.92
N TRP A 433 -44.52 17.85 -10.69
CA TRP A 433 -45.51 18.20 -9.64
C TRP A 433 -44.96 19.00 -8.45
N THR A 434 -44.77 20.28 -8.73
CA THR A 434 -45.39 21.34 -7.92
C THR A 434 -46.82 20.98 -7.51
N ASP A 435 -47.13 21.24 -6.25
CA ASP A 435 -48.44 21.52 -5.68
C ASP A 435 -49.53 20.42 -5.67
N ARG A 436 -49.92 20.08 -4.44
CA ARG A 436 -51.09 19.29 -4.00
C ARG A 436 -50.88 17.77 -4.07
N PHE A 437 -50.50 17.16 -2.95
CA PHE A 437 -51.44 16.30 -2.21
C PHE A 437 -50.85 15.84 -0.87
N ARG A 438 -51.09 16.70 0.13
CA ARG A 438 -50.94 16.46 1.57
C ARG A 438 -51.94 15.42 2.11
N LYS A 439 -52.31 14.37 1.36
CA LYS A 439 -53.42 13.50 1.78
C LYS A 439 -53.45 12.11 1.15
N ARG A 440 -52.47 11.28 1.49
CA ARG A 440 -52.66 9.88 1.93
C ARG A 440 -51.31 9.18 2.05
N VAL A 441 -50.72 9.32 3.23
CA VAL A 441 -50.20 8.14 3.92
C VAL A 441 -51.43 7.33 4.31
N ALA A 442 -51.68 6.27 3.55
CA ALA A 442 -52.38 5.09 4.03
C ALA A 442 -51.67 3.91 3.36
N ASP A 443 -50.95 3.19 4.20
CA ASP A 443 -50.56 1.80 4.06
C ASP A 443 -49.22 1.50 3.37
N SER A 444 -48.24 1.29 4.25
CA SER A 444 -47.19 0.26 4.15
C SER A 444 -45.93 0.57 3.32
N ALA A 445 -45.00 1.31 3.92
CA ALA A 445 -43.59 0.93 4.00
C ALA A 445 -42.88 1.79 5.06
N SER A 446 -42.39 1.14 6.10
CA SER A 446 -41.66 1.71 7.22
C SER A 446 -40.27 2.22 6.80
N SER A 447 -40.08 3.53 6.99
CA SER A 447 -38.85 4.22 7.41
C SER A 447 -37.49 3.57 7.11
N ILE A 448 -36.80 4.07 6.08
CA ILE A 448 -35.33 4.09 6.01
C ILE A 448 -34.93 5.56 5.87
N PRO A 449 -33.97 6.09 6.67
CA PRO A 449 -33.62 7.50 6.64
C PRO A 449 -33.00 7.90 5.29
N SER A 450 -33.35 9.10 4.84
CA SER A 450 -32.82 9.74 3.64
C SER A 450 -31.45 10.39 3.91
N SER A 451 -30.38 9.67 3.62
CA SER A 451 -29.01 10.16 3.38
C SER A 451 -28.39 9.20 2.35
N ALA A 452 -27.45 9.51 1.47
CA ALA A 452 -26.53 10.62 1.33
C ALA A 452 -26.06 10.67 -0.15
N PHE A 453 -25.66 11.84 -0.61
CA PHE A 453 -24.63 11.93 -1.64
C PHE A 453 -23.27 11.80 -0.93
N PHE A 454 -22.33 11.01 -1.46
CA PHE A 454 -20.92 11.10 -1.03
C PHE A 454 -20.38 12.45 -1.52
N ASP A 455 -20.58 13.51 -0.74
CA ASP A 455 -19.83 14.74 -0.90
C ASP A 455 -18.49 14.47 -0.24
N PRO A 456 -17.44 14.33 -1.03
CA PRO A 456 -16.20 13.95 -0.44
C PRO A 456 -15.77 15.02 0.55
N HIS A 457 -16.15 16.32 0.47
CA HIS A 457 -15.74 17.43 1.35
C HIS A 457 -16.26 17.40 2.80
N GLN A 458 -17.09 16.44 3.19
CA GLN A 458 -17.61 16.32 4.55
C GLN A 458 -16.86 15.22 5.35
N ILE A 459 -16.27 15.57 6.50
CA ILE A 459 -15.49 14.62 7.34
C ILE A 459 -16.34 13.46 7.88
N SER A 460 -17.64 13.64 8.04
CA SER A 460 -18.57 12.56 8.44
C SER A 460 -18.52 11.34 7.50
N HIS A 461 -17.98 11.51 6.29
CA HIS A 461 -17.93 10.49 5.26
C HIS A 461 -16.84 9.42 5.50
N ILE A 462 -15.87 9.65 6.40
CA ILE A 462 -14.94 8.60 6.83
C ILE A 462 -15.73 7.48 7.53
N HIS A 463 -16.52 7.86 8.53
CA HIS A 463 -17.34 6.91 9.28
C HIS A 463 -18.44 6.30 8.41
N GLU A 464 -19.03 7.05 7.47
CA GLU A 464 -19.99 6.48 6.51
C GLU A 464 -19.33 5.42 5.59
N HIS A 465 -18.09 5.67 5.14
CA HIS A 465 -17.33 4.70 4.35
C HIS A 465 -17.01 3.45 5.17
N GLU A 466 -16.53 3.60 6.41
CA GLU A 466 -16.27 2.47 7.32
C GLU A 466 -17.56 1.70 7.70
N GLU A 467 -18.65 2.41 7.99
CA GLU A 467 -19.96 1.85 8.29
C GLU A 467 -20.50 1.07 7.10
N ARG A 468 -20.26 1.53 5.86
CA ARG A 468 -20.62 0.78 4.66
C ARG A 468 -19.92 -0.59 4.60
N PHE A 469 -18.62 -0.66 4.87
CA PHE A 469 -17.95 -1.97 4.96
C PHE A 469 -18.49 -2.80 6.12
N SER A 470 -18.84 -2.15 7.22
CA SER A 470 -19.46 -2.81 8.37
C SER A 470 -20.84 -3.39 8.04
N THR A 471 -21.65 -2.73 7.20
CA THR A 471 -22.96 -3.23 6.76
C THR A 471 -22.86 -4.37 5.73
N LEU A 472 -21.77 -4.45 4.97
CA LEU A 472 -21.48 -5.62 4.12
C LEU A 472 -21.28 -6.91 4.95
N HIS A 473 -20.96 -6.79 6.24
CA HIS A 473 -20.99 -7.94 7.16
C HIS A 473 -22.40 -8.38 7.54
N ALA A 474 -23.37 -7.45 7.53
CA ALA A 474 -24.67 -7.61 8.19
C ALA A 474 -25.78 -8.15 7.29
N THR A 475 -25.48 -8.55 6.05
CA THR A 475 -26.50 -9.19 5.19
C THR A 475 -26.97 -10.49 5.83
N ASN A 476 -28.29 -10.72 5.85
CA ASN A 476 -28.99 -11.83 6.53
C ASN A 476 -28.53 -13.26 6.20
N ASP A 477 -27.60 -13.43 5.28
CA ASP A 477 -26.88 -14.69 5.08
C ASP A 477 -25.65 -14.71 5.99
N SER A 478 -25.87 -14.89 7.30
CA SER A 478 -24.84 -14.92 8.33
C SER A 478 -23.76 -15.99 8.12
N ALA A 479 -23.96 -16.87 7.12
CA ALA A 479 -22.98 -17.87 6.71
C ALA A 479 -21.89 -17.33 5.77
N ASN A 480 -22.10 -16.19 5.11
CA ASN A 480 -21.13 -15.59 4.17
C ASN A 480 -21.18 -14.05 4.20
N PRO A 481 -20.57 -13.41 5.21
CA PRO A 481 -20.41 -11.96 5.19
C PRO A 481 -19.60 -11.53 3.96
N LEU A 482 -20.00 -10.45 3.28
CA LEU A 482 -19.34 -9.99 2.07
C LEU A 482 -17.94 -9.40 2.34
N TRP A 483 -17.65 -9.03 3.59
CA TRP A 483 -16.34 -8.57 4.06
C TRP A 483 -15.88 -9.48 5.23
N PRO A 484 -14.59 -9.78 5.41
CA PRO A 484 -14.10 -10.53 6.56
C PRO A 484 -13.97 -9.64 7.81
N THR A 485 -14.31 -10.11 9.01
CA THR A 485 -14.02 -9.35 10.23
C THR A 485 -12.51 -9.27 10.45
N VAL A 486 -12.03 -8.24 11.16
CA VAL A 486 -10.61 -8.10 11.48
C VAL A 486 -10.09 -9.29 12.29
N ASP A 487 -10.88 -9.78 13.26
CA ASP A 487 -10.51 -10.93 14.10
C ASP A 487 -10.38 -12.21 13.27
N TYR A 488 -11.36 -12.49 12.40
CA TYR A 488 -11.26 -13.63 11.48
C TYR A 488 -10.04 -13.48 10.57
N TRP A 489 -9.83 -12.31 9.99
CA TRP A 489 -8.69 -12.08 9.10
C TRP A 489 -7.35 -12.32 9.80
N ILE A 490 -7.15 -11.78 10.99
CA ILE A 490 -5.90 -11.94 11.74
C ILE A 490 -5.69 -13.39 12.17
N SER A 491 -6.74 -14.07 12.63
CA SER A 491 -6.62 -15.42 13.21
C SER A 491 -6.66 -16.57 12.22
N GLN A 492 -7.35 -16.40 11.08
CA GLN A 492 -7.67 -17.51 10.16
C GLN A 492 -7.70 -17.11 8.68
N GLY A 493 -8.04 -15.86 8.36
CA GLY A 493 -8.26 -15.44 6.96
C GLY A 493 -7.00 -15.00 6.23
N SER A 494 -5.97 -14.57 6.97
CA SER A 494 -4.75 -14.01 6.40
C SER A 494 -3.88 -15.09 5.77
N TRP A 495 -3.49 -14.87 4.51
CA TRP A 495 -2.82 -15.89 3.68
C TRP A 495 -1.48 -16.38 4.23
N HIS A 496 -0.74 -15.54 4.98
CA HIS A 496 0.54 -15.96 5.57
C HIS A 496 0.43 -17.13 6.54
N LEU A 497 -0.73 -17.35 7.15
CA LEU A 497 -0.96 -18.45 8.10
C LEU A 497 -0.88 -19.83 7.43
N ALA A 498 -0.84 -19.90 6.09
CA ALA A 498 -0.57 -21.15 5.37
C ALA A 498 0.93 -21.48 5.28
N VAL A 499 1.81 -20.49 5.48
CA VAL A 499 3.24 -20.55 5.12
C VAL A 499 4.16 -19.81 6.12
N ASP A 500 3.69 -19.54 7.34
CA ASP A 500 4.45 -18.88 8.42
C ASP A 500 5.38 -19.84 9.18
N GLY A 501 5.33 -21.13 8.83
CA GLY A 501 6.12 -22.20 9.43
C GLY A 501 5.78 -22.43 10.90
N ASP A 502 4.56 -22.10 11.33
CA ASP A 502 4.00 -22.47 12.62
C ASP A 502 2.80 -23.42 12.41
N PRO A 503 2.91 -24.72 12.74
CA PRO A 503 1.82 -25.66 12.52
C PRO A 503 0.62 -25.42 13.44
N SER A 504 0.69 -24.49 14.40
CA SER A 504 -0.43 -24.13 15.28
C SER A 504 -1.33 -23.02 14.73
N THR A 505 -0.88 -22.27 13.74
CA THR A 505 -1.67 -21.28 13.00
C THR A 505 -2.16 -21.89 11.71
N CYS A 506 -3.33 -21.45 11.22
CA CYS A 506 -3.86 -21.98 9.97
C CYS A 506 -4.64 -20.93 9.17
N TRP A 507 -4.40 -20.92 7.87
CA TRP A 507 -5.27 -20.24 6.93
C TRP A 507 -6.50 -21.10 6.63
N THR A 508 -7.68 -20.50 6.62
CA THR A 508 -8.94 -21.16 6.22
C THR A 508 -9.57 -20.42 5.06
N SER A 509 -9.91 -21.13 3.99
CA SER A 509 -10.59 -20.56 2.82
C SER A 509 -11.93 -19.93 3.22
N SER A 510 -12.27 -18.76 2.67
CA SER A 510 -13.53 -18.06 2.97
C SER A 510 -14.80 -18.82 2.54
N ARG A 511 -14.66 -19.79 1.64
CA ARG A 511 -15.74 -20.62 1.11
C ARG A 511 -15.21 -22.01 0.75
N PRO A 512 -16.07 -23.02 0.61
CA PRO A 512 -15.68 -24.30 0.01
C PRO A 512 -15.06 -24.11 -1.38
N PRO A 513 -13.98 -24.85 -1.71
CA PRO A 513 -13.44 -24.90 -3.06
C PRO A 513 -14.50 -25.29 -4.11
N ILE A 514 -14.49 -24.61 -5.25
CA ILE A 514 -15.21 -25.03 -6.46
C ILE A 514 -14.21 -25.57 -7.49
N GLU A 515 -14.70 -26.28 -8.50
CA GLU A 515 -13.86 -26.75 -9.61
C GLU A 515 -13.04 -25.59 -10.21
N GLY A 516 -11.73 -25.80 -10.32
CA GLY A 516 -10.76 -24.81 -10.81
C GLY A 516 -10.10 -23.94 -9.73
N ASP A 517 -10.61 -23.92 -8.50
CA ASP A 517 -9.93 -23.23 -7.40
C ASP A 517 -8.59 -23.90 -7.06
N TYR A 518 -7.65 -23.13 -6.52
CA TYR A 518 -6.33 -23.65 -6.20
C TYR A 518 -5.64 -23.01 -5.00
N ILE A 519 -4.71 -23.79 -4.45
CA ILE A 519 -3.68 -23.36 -3.49
C ILE A 519 -2.32 -23.85 -3.99
N GLY A 520 -1.24 -23.17 -3.64
CA GLY A 520 0.07 -23.50 -4.20
C GLY A 520 1.20 -22.65 -3.66
N LEU A 521 2.38 -22.83 -4.25
CA LEU A 521 3.57 -22.02 -4.02
C LEU A 521 4.13 -21.48 -5.35
N LEU A 522 4.53 -20.23 -5.35
CA LEU A 522 5.46 -19.63 -6.30
C LEU A 522 6.83 -19.57 -5.63
N LEU A 523 7.82 -20.25 -6.18
CA LEU A 523 9.18 -20.29 -5.65
C LEU A 523 9.97 -19.09 -6.15
N VAL A 524 10.82 -18.55 -5.27
CA VAL A 524 11.75 -17.47 -5.63
C VAL A 524 12.77 -17.98 -6.65
N LYS A 525 13.35 -19.15 -6.38
CA LYS A 525 14.25 -19.86 -7.29
C LYS A 525 13.58 -21.11 -7.81
N PRO A 526 13.59 -21.37 -9.14
CA PRO A 526 13.15 -22.65 -9.68
C PRO A 526 13.88 -23.80 -8.98
N THR A 527 13.14 -24.79 -8.50
CA THR A 527 13.68 -25.87 -7.66
C THR A 527 13.14 -27.21 -8.13
N ASN A 528 13.94 -28.27 -8.02
CA ASN A 528 13.47 -29.63 -8.26
C ASN A 528 12.45 -30.02 -7.16
N ILE A 529 11.23 -30.36 -7.53
CA ILE A 529 10.17 -30.70 -6.57
C ILE A 529 9.95 -32.22 -6.57
N SER A 530 10.37 -32.88 -5.50
CA SER A 530 10.12 -34.32 -5.30
C SER A 530 8.92 -34.59 -4.40
N ALA A 531 8.62 -33.66 -3.47
CA ALA A 531 7.46 -33.78 -2.59
C ALA A 531 6.88 -32.43 -2.17
N ILE A 532 5.57 -32.38 -1.94
CA ILE A 532 4.87 -31.31 -1.23
C ILE A 532 4.47 -31.82 0.14
N LYS A 533 4.85 -31.08 1.19
CA LYS A 533 4.42 -31.34 2.56
C LYS A 533 3.34 -30.32 2.94
N LEU A 534 2.23 -30.82 3.46
CA LEU A 534 1.08 -30.03 3.85
C LEU A 534 0.63 -30.45 5.25
N ILE A 535 0.27 -29.48 6.08
CA ILE A 535 -0.51 -29.71 7.29
C ILE A 535 -1.88 -29.08 7.05
N ALA A 536 -2.93 -29.89 7.06
CA ALA A 536 -4.25 -29.42 6.67
C ALA A 536 -5.39 -30.15 7.39
N SER A 537 -6.59 -29.59 7.30
CA SER A 537 -7.82 -30.22 7.80
C SER A 537 -8.07 -31.60 7.18
N ASP A 538 -8.77 -32.46 7.92
CA ASP A 538 -9.22 -33.79 7.47
C ASP A 538 -9.96 -33.78 6.12
N ASN A 539 -10.71 -32.72 5.78
CA ASN A 539 -11.37 -32.64 4.47
C ASN A 539 -10.37 -32.59 3.32
N LEU A 540 -9.25 -31.86 3.48
CA LEU A 540 -8.18 -31.87 2.48
C LEU A 540 -7.47 -33.22 2.51
N ALA A 541 -7.19 -33.77 3.68
CA ALA A 541 -6.46 -35.01 3.84
C ALA A 541 -7.19 -36.23 3.28
N GLN A 542 -8.44 -36.44 3.64
CA GLN A 542 -9.27 -37.55 3.20
C GLN A 542 -9.52 -37.52 1.69
N VAL A 543 -9.61 -36.32 1.12
CA VAL A 543 -9.85 -36.12 -0.31
C VAL A 543 -8.57 -36.29 -1.13
N THR A 544 -7.41 -35.96 -0.56
CA THR A 544 -6.11 -36.18 -1.22
C THR A 544 -5.66 -37.64 -1.11
N ALA A 545 -5.95 -38.32 -0.01
CA ALA A 545 -5.62 -39.74 0.24
C ALA A 545 -6.33 -40.74 -0.69
N ARG A 546 -7.48 -40.37 -1.27
CA ARG A 546 -8.19 -41.21 -2.24
C ARG A 546 -7.69 -41.07 -3.68
N ALA A 547 -6.53 -40.41 -3.86
CA ALA A 547 -5.71 -40.30 -5.07
C ALA A 547 -6.46 -40.54 -6.40
N GLY A 548 -7.02 -39.45 -6.95
CA GLY A 548 -7.41 -39.37 -8.36
C GLY A 548 -8.56 -38.43 -8.70
N SER A 549 -9.59 -38.28 -7.84
CA SER A 549 -10.85 -37.65 -8.29
C SER A 549 -10.98 -36.15 -8.03
N ALA A 550 -10.43 -35.61 -6.95
CA ALA A 550 -10.86 -34.29 -6.45
C ALA A 550 -9.82 -33.16 -6.51
N TRP A 551 -8.52 -33.48 -6.57
CA TRP A 551 -7.45 -32.50 -6.81
C TRP A 551 -6.56 -32.98 -7.96
N ARG A 552 -6.07 -32.03 -8.78
CA ARG A 552 -4.96 -32.24 -9.72
C ARG A 552 -3.76 -31.43 -9.30
N LEU A 553 -2.58 -32.00 -9.45
CA LEU A 553 -1.34 -31.28 -9.26
C LEU A 553 -0.90 -30.64 -10.58
N GLN A 554 -0.50 -29.38 -10.52
CA GLN A 554 0.03 -28.66 -11.67
C GLN A 554 1.35 -27.97 -11.31
N THR A 555 2.31 -28.04 -12.22
CA THR A 555 3.61 -27.37 -12.11
C THR A 555 3.82 -26.45 -13.29
N GLN A 556 4.56 -25.37 -13.09
CA GLN A 556 4.99 -24.45 -14.15
C GLN A 556 6.50 -24.27 -14.00
N SER A 557 7.25 -24.53 -15.08
CA SER A 557 8.69 -24.27 -15.14
C SER A 557 8.97 -22.76 -15.18
N ASP A 558 10.24 -22.37 -15.06
CA ASP A 558 10.62 -20.96 -15.13
C ASP A 558 10.34 -20.31 -16.49
N LEU A 559 10.50 -21.09 -17.56
CA LEU A 559 10.34 -20.64 -18.96
C LEU A 559 8.91 -20.87 -19.50
N GLY A 560 8.08 -21.64 -18.77
CA GLY A 560 6.78 -22.07 -19.24
C GLY A 560 5.68 -21.05 -18.92
N LEU A 561 4.90 -20.64 -19.93
CA LEU A 561 3.67 -19.86 -19.71
C LEU A 561 2.48 -20.75 -19.28
N ALA A 562 2.57 -22.06 -19.52
CA ALA A 562 1.53 -23.03 -19.25
C ALA A 562 1.86 -23.88 -18.02
N TYR A 563 0.81 -24.37 -17.36
CA TYR A 563 0.92 -25.36 -16.31
C TYR A 563 0.83 -26.76 -16.90
N ASP A 564 1.78 -27.61 -16.53
CA ASP A 564 1.77 -29.03 -16.84
C ASP A 564 1.13 -29.81 -15.70
N GLU A 565 0.27 -30.76 -16.05
CA GLU A 565 -0.37 -31.65 -15.06
C GLU A 565 0.62 -32.75 -14.64
N ARG A 566 0.70 -33.00 -13.34
CA ARG A 566 1.60 -33.99 -12.74
C ARG A 566 0.83 -35.14 -12.12
N GLU A 567 1.32 -36.35 -12.35
CA GLU A 567 0.83 -37.54 -11.66
C GLU A 567 1.41 -37.61 -10.24
N LEU A 568 0.55 -37.90 -9.27
CA LEU A 568 0.94 -38.16 -7.88
C LEU A 568 1.29 -39.64 -7.76
N LEU A 569 2.54 -39.96 -7.38
CA LEU A 569 2.95 -41.35 -7.17
C LEU A 569 2.36 -41.93 -5.90
N ASP A 570 2.42 -41.15 -4.83
CA ASP A 570 2.02 -41.57 -3.50
C ASP A 570 1.48 -40.37 -2.71
N VAL A 571 0.47 -40.66 -1.89
CA VAL A 571 -0.10 -39.71 -0.94
C VAL A 571 -0.06 -40.39 0.41
N SER A 572 0.93 -40.02 1.22
CA SER A 572 1.02 -40.50 2.60
C SER A 572 0.31 -39.52 3.52
N THR A 573 -0.54 -40.08 4.39
CA THR A 573 -1.31 -39.30 5.37
C THR A 573 -1.01 -39.83 6.76
N ALA A 574 -0.55 -38.96 7.65
CA ALA A 574 -0.37 -39.27 9.06
C ALA A 574 -1.26 -38.33 9.89
N PRO A 575 -2.25 -38.83 10.64
CA PRO A 575 -3.06 -37.99 11.50
C PRO A 575 -2.17 -37.31 12.55
N LEU A 576 -2.42 -36.04 12.82
CA LEU A 576 -1.83 -35.36 13.96
C LEU A 576 -2.62 -35.73 15.21
N ALA A 577 -1.91 -35.94 16.32
CA ALA A 577 -2.53 -36.21 17.61
C ALA A 577 -3.07 -34.91 18.25
N ASP A 578 -3.90 -34.17 17.53
CA ASP A 578 -4.57 -32.96 18.01
C ASP A 578 -6.09 -33.12 18.04
N SER A 579 -6.75 -32.22 18.78
CA SER A 579 -8.20 -32.20 18.91
C SER A 579 -8.92 -31.67 17.66
N GLU A 580 -8.18 -31.17 16.67
CA GLU A 580 -8.74 -30.47 15.51
C GLU A 580 -8.89 -31.36 14.28
N GLY A 581 -8.43 -32.61 14.33
CA GLY A 581 -8.50 -33.52 13.19
C GLY A 581 -7.65 -32.99 12.03
N ARG A 582 -6.42 -32.57 12.34
CA ARG A 582 -5.45 -32.18 11.32
C ARG A 582 -4.62 -33.39 10.92
N SER A 583 -4.11 -33.37 9.70
CA SER A 583 -3.29 -34.45 9.15
C SER A 583 -2.06 -33.88 8.46
N ASN A 584 -0.93 -34.55 8.67
CA ASN A 584 0.27 -34.38 7.87
C ASN A 584 0.09 -35.14 6.56
N LEU A 585 0.19 -34.40 5.45
CA LEU A 585 0.06 -34.89 4.10
C LEU A 585 1.40 -34.73 3.41
N THR A 586 1.96 -35.83 2.89
CA THR A 586 3.10 -35.76 1.98
C THR A 586 2.68 -36.28 0.62
N LEU A 587 2.70 -35.40 -0.37
CA LEU A 587 2.37 -35.68 -1.76
C LEU A 587 3.69 -35.91 -2.50
N THR A 588 3.98 -37.16 -2.86
CA THR A 588 5.19 -37.52 -3.60
C THR A 588 4.91 -37.44 -5.09
N LEU A 589 5.71 -36.67 -5.81
CA LEU A 589 5.53 -36.45 -7.25
C LEU A 589 6.22 -37.55 -8.05
N ALA A 590 5.62 -37.91 -9.20
CA ALA A 590 6.33 -38.69 -10.19
C ALA A 590 7.48 -37.88 -10.75
N ALA A 591 8.68 -38.46 -10.75
CA ALA A 591 9.75 -37.99 -11.61
C ALA A 591 9.20 -37.96 -13.03
N SER A 592 9.31 -36.82 -13.69
CA SER A 592 9.00 -36.77 -15.11
C SER A 592 9.97 -37.66 -15.89
N HIS A 593 9.57 -37.99 -17.13
CA HIS A 593 10.48 -38.59 -18.08
C HIS A 593 11.66 -37.69 -18.49
N ASP A 594 11.63 -36.40 -18.10
CA ASP A 594 12.61 -35.40 -18.48
C ASP A 594 13.03 -34.56 -17.26
N ALA A 595 14.24 -34.81 -16.77
CA ALA A 595 14.78 -34.23 -15.54
C ALA A 595 14.72 -32.69 -15.49
N GLU A 596 14.69 -32.00 -16.64
CA GLU A 596 14.51 -30.54 -16.71
C GLU A 596 13.10 -30.11 -16.29
N THR A 597 12.08 -30.92 -16.56
CA THR A 597 10.71 -30.57 -16.21
C THR A 597 10.44 -30.69 -14.71
N ASP A 598 11.25 -31.46 -13.97
CA ASP A 598 11.12 -31.58 -12.51
C ASP A 598 11.49 -30.28 -11.76
N ILE A 599 12.17 -29.36 -12.45
CA ILE A 599 12.42 -28.00 -11.95
C ILE A 599 11.17 -27.16 -12.21
N ALA A 600 10.48 -26.79 -11.14
CA ALA A 600 9.31 -25.94 -11.21
C ALA A 600 9.55 -24.62 -10.48
N ARG A 601 8.93 -23.55 -11.01
CA ARG A 601 8.83 -22.24 -10.36
C ARG A 601 7.48 -22.04 -9.69
N LYS A 602 6.39 -22.56 -10.27
CA LYS A 602 5.07 -22.54 -9.61
C LYS A 602 4.55 -23.96 -9.46
N ILE A 603 3.89 -24.22 -8.34
CA ILE A 603 3.23 -25.48 -8.06
C ILE A 603 1.87 -25.21 -7.42
N ARG A 604 0.82 -25.90 -7.87
CA ARG A 604 -0.52 -25.72 -7.31
C ARG A 604 -1.34 -27.01 -7.32
N LEU A 605 -2.15 -27.15 -6.28
CA LEU A 605 -3.23 -28.13 -6.19
C LEU A 605 -4.50 -27.45 -6.68
N VAL A 606 -5.11 -27.97 -7.74
CA VAL A 606 -6.33 -27.42 -8.34
C VAL A 606 -7.49 -28.37 -8.11
N ALA A 607 -8.61 -27.86 -7.61
CA ALA A 607 -9.82 -28.64 -7.36
C ALA A 607 -10.42 -29.13 -8.69
N ARG A 608 -10.69 -30.44 -8.79
CA ARG A 608 -11.41 -31.09 -9.90
C ARG A 608 -12.92 -31.12 -9.67
N THR A 609 -13.35 -30.98 -8.43
CA THR A 609 -14.76 -31.02 -8.03
C THR A 609 -15.02 -29.96 -6.97
N SER A 610 -16.28 -29.56 -6.81
CA SER A 610 -16.68 -28.69 -5.70
C SER A 610 -16.73 -29.43 -4.37
N PHE A 611 -16.41 -28.73 -3.30
CA PHE A 611 -16.39 -29.20 -1.92
C PHE A 611 -17.61 -28.66 -1.18
N ASP A 612 -18.02 -29.35 -0.12
CA ASP A 612 -19.10 -28.95 0.77
C ASP A 612 -18.62 -28.06 1.93
N LYS A 613 -17.32 -28.10 2.24
CA LYS A 613 -16.71 -27.38 3.36
C LYS A 613 -15.48 -26.58 2.93
N PRO A 614 -15.19 -25.47 3.64
CA PRO A 614 -13.90 -24.80 3.56
C PRO A 614 -12.73 -25.76 3.81
N ILE A 615 -11.58 -25.40 3.26
CA ILE A 615 -10.30 -26.06 3.54
C ILE A 615 -9.46 -25.22 4.48
N THR A 616 -8.67 -25.88 5.32
CA THR A 616 -7.72 -25.25 6.24
C THR A 616 -6.32 -25.78 5.95
N VAL A 617 -5.35 -24.86 5.82
CA VAL A 617 -3.92 -25.13 5.58
C VAL A 617 -3.12 -24.44 6.67
N CYS A 618 -2.39 -25.21 7.47
CA CYS A 618 -1.56 -24.75 8.58
C CYS A 618 -0.08 -24.70 8.21
N SER A 619 0.32 -25.44 7.18
CA SER A 619 1.68 -25.40 6.66
C SER A 619 1.67 -25.93 5.23
N MET A 620 2.43 -25.29 4.35
CA MET A 620 2.71 -25.75 3.00
C MET A 620 4.19 -25.52 2.69
N ASP A 621 4.90 -26.58 2.33
CA ASP A 621 6.33 -26.56 2.02
C ASP A 621 6.67 -27.56 0.91
N ILE A 622 7.81 -27.36 0.26
CA ILE A 622 8.38 -28.27 -0.74
C ILE A 622 9.61 -28.95 -0.16
N ASN A 623 9.77 -30.26 -0.43
CA ASN A 623 10.92 -31.07 -0.06
C ASN A 623 11.32 -31.05 1.44
N GLY A 624 10.54 -30.42 2.33
CA GLY A 624 10.92 -30.18 3.73
C GLY A 624 12.01 -29.11 3.90
N THR A 625 12.07 -28.11 3.02
CA THR A 625 13.09 -27.06 3.06
C THR A 625 12.91 -26.00 4.16
N GLN A 626 11.80 -26.03 4.90
CA GLN A 626 11.56 -25.09 6.02
C GLN A 626 12.20 -25.50 7.36
N GLU A 627 12.93 -26.61 7.45
CA GLU A 627 13.72 -27.00 8.64
C GLU A 627 15.14 -26.41 8.66
#